data_AF-A0A1Y6BUH1-F1
#
_entry.id   AF-A0A1Y6BUH1-F1
#
_cell.length_a   1.000
_cell.length_b   1.000
_cell.length_c   1.000
_cell.angle_alpha   90.00
_cell.angle_beta   90.00
_cell.angle_gamma   90.00
#
_symmetry.space_group_name_H-M   'P 1'
#
loop_
_entity.id
_entity.type
_entity.pdbx_description
1 polymer ?
#
loop_
_entity_poly.entity_id
_entity_poly.type
_entity_poly.pdbx_seq_one_letter_code
_entity_poly.pdbx_strand_id
1 'polypeptide(L)'
;MLKVRYKNKQKDPFWITERVYSIGSADDNNLSLTAPSLSPHHAKLVREQDAFLLRDLGSTTGTFVNGQRITSKAVCCGDVISLGKIELQIVDPLEDTADLQEGYWSLIGDSSWLAGQEFPLLFSEANRLLLGRGKHCNIVFPGTHLSREHAVISKQGDTIAIEDLKSANATYVNDKRVDTSPIKAGDRIRLDVYSFLVFGPGIALHKSATRKVQAPPQSLSGATTAPATKEQGKTAVKKPAGSRQRKQSKLAAREKPAYREKAVLPVPRDQNLKQGKLTNWLLVLLLVSILLSITLRVLIA
;
A
#
# COMPACT_ATOMS: atom_id res chain seq x y z
N MET A 1 8.34 -2.69 -4.07
CA MET A 1 7.32 -2.59 -3.01
C MET A 1 8.04 -2.46 -1.68
N LEU A 2 7.39 -1.95 -0.64
CA LEU A 2 7.97 -1.90 0.70
C LEU A 2 7.05 -2.58 1.68
N LYS A 3 7.64 -3.34 2.61
CA LYS A 3 6.93 -3.80 3.79
C LYS A 3 7.15 -2.78 4.90
N VAL A 4 6.08 -2.43 5.61
CA VAL A 4 6.12 -1.47 6.71
C VAL A 4 5.50 -2.13 7.93
N ARG A 5 6.18 -2.02 9.08
CA ARG A 5 5.66 -2.48 10.38
C ARG A 5 5.61 -1.35 11.38
N TYR A 6 4.68 -1.42 12.33
CA TYR A 6 4.70 -0.54 13.49
C TYR A 6 5.88 -0.92 14.38
N LYS A 7 6.67 0.06 14.82
CA LYS A 7 7.86 -0.21 15.65
C LYS A 7 7.49 -0.83 17.00
N ASN A 8 6.33 -0.46 17.55
CA ASN A 8 5.79 -1.04 18.78
C ASN A 8 5.02 -2.36 18.57
N LYS A 9 4.99 -2.89 17.34
CA LYS A 9 4.30 -4.15 16.97
C LYS A 9 2.80 -4.19 17.34
N GLN A 10 2.15 -3.03 17.47
CA GLN A 10 0.73 -2.95 17.85
C GLN A 10 -0.25 -3.46 16.78
N LYS A 11 0.21 -3.57 15.54
CA LYS A 11 -0.56 -4.04 14.38
C LYS A 11 0.36 -4.84 13.47
N ASP A 12 -0.25 -5.77 12.74
CA ASP A 12 0.44 -6.57 11.74
C ASP A 12 1.12 -5.67 10.69
N PRO A 13 2.29 -6.08 10.18
CA PRO A 13 2.93 -5.40 9.06
C PRO A 13 2.03 -5.37 7.83
N PHE A 14 2.21 -4.36 6.99
CA PHE A 14 1.46 -4.17 5.75
C PHE A 14 2.37 -3.80 4.60
N TRP A 15 1.89 -4.02 3.39
CA TRP A 15 2.63 -3.79 2.16
C TRP A 15 2.22 -2.48 1.49
N ILE A 16 3.20 -1.75 1.00
CA ILE A 16 3.03 -0.58 0.14
C ILE A 16 3.29 -1.02 -1.30
N THR A 17 2.23 -1.01 -2.09
CA THR A 17 2.25 -1.42 -3.50
C THR A 17 1.96 -0.25 -4.44
N GLU A 18 1.29 0.80 -3.95
CA GLU A 18 0.94 1.99 -4.69
C GLU A 18 2.17 2.81 -5.07
N ARG A 19 2.10 3.42 -6.26
CA ARG A 19 3.09 4.41 -6.69
C ARG A 19 3.08 5.65 -5.79
N VAL A 20 1.92 6.01 -5.27
CA VAL A 20 1.74 7.10 -4.31
C VAL A 20 0.91 6.57 -3.15
N TYR A 21 1.47 6.57 -1.95
CA TYR A 21 0.85 6.07 -0.75
C TYR A 21 0.70 7.20 0.26
N SER A 22 -0.53 7.70 0.45
CA SER A 22 -0.82 8.80 1.38
C SER A 22 -1.03 8.31 2.80
N ILE A 23 -0.57 9.09 3.78
CA ILE A 23 -0.63 8.77 5.21
C ILE A 23 -1.18 9.99 5.95
N GLY A 24 -2.18 9.80 6.80
CA GLY A 24 -2.80 10.89 7.56
C GLY A 24 -3.97 10.42 8.41
N SER A 25 -4.63 11.34 9.09
CA SER A 25 -5.81 11.04 9.94
C SER A 25 -7.13 11.08 9.19
N ALA A 26 -7.19 11.68 8.00
CA ALA A 26 -8.38 11.60 7.13
C ALA A 26 -8.56 10.18 6.57
N ASP A 27 -9.81 9.80 6.30
CA ASP A 27 -10.23 8.47 5.84
C ASP A 27 -9.92 8.19 4.36
N ASP A 28 -9.65 9.25 3.58
CA ASP A 28 -9.26 9.17 2.19
C ASP A 28 -7.80 8.73 1.97
N ASN A 29 -6.93 8.82 2.99
CA ASN A 29 -5.52 8.40 2.91
C ASN A 29 -5.35 6.88 2.76
N ASN A 30 -4.32 6.42 2.05
CA ASN A 30 -3.98 4.98 1.99
C ASN A 30 -3.79 4.37 3.38
N LEU A 31 -3.10 5.08 4.27
CA LEU A 31 -2.99 4.73 5.67
C LEU A 31 -3.68 5.82 6.50
N SER A 32 -4.93 5.54 6.88
CA SER A 32 -5.71 6.39 7.78
C SER A 32 -5.45 5.97 9.24
N LEU A 33 -4.89 6.89 10.04
CA LEU A 33 -4.58 6.65 11.44
C LEU A 33 -5.15 7.75 12.32
N THR A 34 -6.12 7.37 13.15
CA THR A 34 -6.74 8.26 14.13
C THR A 34 -5.76 8.50 15.28
N ALA A 35 -4.95 9.56 15.16
CA ALA A 35 -4.04 9.99 16.22
C ALA A 35 -4.01 11.54 16.29
N PRO A 36 -4.11 12.14 17.49
CA PRO A 36 -4.09 13.60 17.65
C PRO A 36 -2.81 14.25 17.10
N SER A 37 -1.70 13.51 17.06
CA SER A 37 -0.41 14.00 16.55
C SER A 37 -0.28 13.96 15.03
N LEU A 38 -1.31 13.49 14.31
CA LEU A 38 -1.25 13.24 12.87
C LEU A 38 -2.22 14.15 12.11
N SER A 39 -1.67 15.00 11.24
CA SER A 39 -2.47 15.86 10.34
C SER A 39 -3.36 15.05 9.38
N PRO A 40 -4.47 15.64 8.90
CA PRO A 40 -5.40 14.97 7.97
C PRO A 40 -4.72 14.37 6.75
N HIS A 41 -3.81 15.11 6.09
CA HIS A 41 -2.90 14.59 5.07
C HIS A 41 -1.47 14.91 5.49
N HIS A 42 -0.81 13.97 6.16
CA HIS A 42 0.45 14.26 6.86
C HIS A 42 1.66 14.09 5.93
N ALA A 43 1.75 12.94 5.27
CA ALA A 43 2.87 12.60 4.41
C ALA A 43 2.42 11.70 3.25
N LYS A 44 3.30 11.52 2.28
CA LYS A 44 3.14 10.50 1.24
C LYS A 44 4.46 9.81 0.93
N LEU A 45 4.40 8.52 0.64
CA LEU A 45 5.48 7.77 0.02
C LEU A 45 5.24 7.73 -1.50
N VAL A 46 6.22 8.16 -2.27
CA VAL A 46 6.17 8.18 -3.74
C VAL A 46 7.22 7.23 -4.28
N ARG A 47 6.81 6.22 -5.03
CA ARG A 47 7.72 5.35 -5.78
C ARG A 47 8.21 6.08 -7.03
N GLU A 48 9.50 6.38 -7.05
CA GLU A 48 10.22 6.98 -8.17
C GLU A 48 11.30 5.99 -8.63
N GLN A 49 11.14 5.44 -9.84
CA GLN A 49 12.03 4.38 -10.38
C GLN A 49 12.16 3.21 -9.37
N ASP A 50 13.36 3.02 -8.83
CA ASP A 50 13.71 1.96 -7.88
C ASP A 50 13.77 2.43 -6.41
N ALA A 51 13.37 3.67 -6.13
CA ALA A 51 13.38 4.24 -4.79
C ALA A 51 11.98 4.63 -4.32
N PHE A 52 11.80 4.67 -3.00
CA PHE A 52 10.64 5.29 -2.37
C PHE A 52 11.06 6.60 -1.72
N LEU A 53 10.34 7.67 -2.04
CA LEU A 53 10.58 9.01 -1.57
C LEU A 53 9.47 9.39 -0.59
N LEU A 54 9.81 9.54 0.69
CA LEU A 54 8.90 10.04 1.71
C LEU A 54 8.87 11.57 1.63
N ARG A 55 7.67 12.14 1.50
CA ARG A 55 7.44 13.59 1.45
C ARG A 55 6.47 14.01 2.55
N ASP A 56 6.87 14.99 3.35
CA ASP A 56 5.97 15.69 4.28
C ASP A 56 5.06 16.65 3.49
N LEU A 57 3.78 16.74 3.86
CA LEU A 57 2.79 17.58 3.19
C LEU A 57 2.48 18.86 3.97
N GLY A 58 3.45 19.36 4.75
CA GLY A 58 3.27 20.51 5.63
C GLY A 58 2.56 20.13 6.93
N SER A 59 2.92 18.97 7.47
CA SER A 59 2.26 18.45 8.67
C SER A 59 2.56 19.30 9.91
N THR A 60 1.62 19.30 10.86
CA THR A 60 1.70 20.12 12.08
C THR A 60 2.88 19.71 12.97
N THR A 61 3.13 18.41 13.10
CA THR A 61 4.19 17.86 13.96
C THR A 61 5.46 17.52 13.20
N GLY A 62 5.43 17.54 11.86
CA GLY A 62 6.54 17.18 10.99
C GLY A 62 6.70 15.67 10.80
N THR A 63 7.33 15.32 9.67
CA THR A 63 7.78 13.97 9.35
C THR A 63 9.28 13.83 9.62
N PHE A 64 9.69 12.69 10.18
CA PHE A 64 11.08 12.39 10.49
C PHE A 64 11.50 11.03 9.92
N VAL A 65 12.77 10.90 9.57
CA VAL A 65 13.41 9.63 9.21
C VAL A 65 14.67 9.48 10.06
N ASN A 66 14.73 8.42 10.87
CA ASN A 66 15.81 8.15 11.83
C ASN A 66 16.08 9.36 12.75
N GLY A 67 15.01 10.00 13.23
CA GLY A 67 15.07 11.17 14.12
C GLY A 67 15.37 12.51 13.42
N GLN A 68 15.72 12.51 12.14
CA GLN A 68 15.95 13.73 11.38
C GLN A 68 14.67 14.23 10.70
N ARG A 69 14.29 15.49 10.91
CA ARG A 69 13.12 16.10 10.24
C ARG A 69 13.37 16.21 8.74
N ILE A 70 12.36 15.86 7.94
CA ILE A 70 12.44 15.89 6.48
C ILE A 70 11.31 16.70 5.87
N THR A 71 11.55 17.21 4.67
CA THR A 71 10.50 17.63 3.74
C THR A 71 10.34 16.60 2.63
N SER A 72 11.46 16.05 2.15
CA SER A 72 11.52 14.98 1.16
C SER A 72 12.80 14.17 1.35
N LYS A 73 12.71 12.85 1.49
CA LYS A 73 13.87 11.97 1.65
C LYS A 73 13.62 10.58 1.08
N ALA A 74 14.61 10.03 0.36
CA ALA A 74 14.57 8.65 -0.10
C ALA A 74 14.74 7.73 1.12
N VAL A 75 13.88 6.73 1.22
CA VAL A 75 13.85 5.81 2.37
C VAL A 75 14.27 4.41 1.94
N CYS A 76 15.00 3.73 2.82
CA CYS A 76 15.55 2.40 2.60
C CYS A 76 15.00 1.40 3.63
N CYS A 77 15.13 0.11 3.35
CA CYS A 77 14.89 -0.93 4.34
C CYS A 77 15.75 -0.67 5.60
N GLY A 78 15.16 -0.88 6.77
CA GLY A 78 15.73 -0.57 8.08
C GLY A 78 15.34 0.80 8.62
N ASP A 79 14.98 1.77 7.76
CA ASP A 79 14.66 3.13 8.20
C ASP A 79 13.42 3.19 9.10
N VAL A 80 13.50 4.04 10.13
CA VAL A 80 12.37 4.37 11.00
C VAL A 80 11.80 5.72 10.59
N ILE A 81 10.54 5.71 10.16
CA ILE A 81 9.74 6.89 9.86
C ILE A 81 8.94 7.27 11.11
N SER A 82 9.01 8.54 11.52
CA SER A 82 8.17 9.07 12.60
C SER A 82 7.22 10.14 12.07
N LEU A 83 5.93 9.96 12.36
CA LEU A 83 4.83 10.85 11.97
C LEU A 83 4.09 11.27 13.26
N GLY A 84 4.50 12.40 13.86
CA GLY A 84 4.11 12.72 15.23
C GLY A 84 4.58 11.65 16.22
N LYS A 85 3.65 11.02 16.95
CA LYS A 85 3.95 9.93 17.92
C LYS A 85 4.00 8.53 17.30
N ILE A 86 3.70 8.40 16.00
CA ILE A 86 3.65 7.11 15.32
C ILE A 86 5.03 6.82 14.74
N GLU A 87 5.60 5.66 15.09
CA GLU A 87 6.86 5.18 14.53
C GLU A 87 6.61 3.92 13.68
N LEU A 88 6.99 4.00 12.41
CA LEU A 88 6.92 2.94 11.42
C LEU A 88 8.33 2.56 10.99
N GLN A 89 8.61 1.26 10.85
CA GLN A 89 9.88 0.78 10.32
C GLN A 89 9.66 0.19 8.92
N ILE A 90 10.52 0.56 7.98
CA ILE A 90 10.60 -0.07 6.67
C ILE A 90 11.40 -1.36 6.84
N VAL A 91 10.83 -2.45 6.37
CA VAL A 91 11.40 -3.79 6.55
C VAL A 91 11.68 -4.36 5.18
N ASP A 92 12.88 -4.93 5.01
CA ASP A 92 13.12 -5.81 3.88
C ASP A 92 12.29 -7.08 4.11
N PRO A 93 11.39 -7.44 3.19
CA PRO A 93 10.62 -8.66 3.31
C PRO A 93 11.45 -9.92 3.60
N LEU A 94 12.70 -9.95 3.12
CA LEU A 94 13.63 -11.04 3.30
C LEU A 94 14.38 -10.98 4.65
N GLU A 95 14.51 -9.81 5.27
CA GLU A 95 15.09 -9.72 6.63
C GLU A 95 14.07 -10.16 7.69
N ASP A 96 12.78 -9.90 7.48
CA ASP A 96 11.71 -10.38 8.37
C ASP A 96 11.52 -11.91 8.29
N THR A 97 12.07 -12.55 7.26
CA THR A 97 12.09 -14.03 7.11
C THR A 97 13.41 -14.65 7.55
N ALA A 98 14.42 -13.87 7.93
CA ALA A 98 15.76 -14.40 8.27
C ALA A 98 15.75 -15.32 9.50
N ASP A 99 14.79 -15.15 10.41
CA ASP A 99 14.60 -16.00 11.58
C ASP A 99 13.81 -17.29 11.27
N LEU A 100 13.22 -17.41 10.07
CA LEU A 100 12.46 -18.59 9.64
C LEU A 100 13.43 -19.65 9.11
N GLN A 101 14.12 -20.33 10.03
CA GLN A 101 15.09 -21.41 9.72
C GLN A 101 14.46 -22.60 8.97
N GLU A 102 13.13 -22.74 8.97
CA GLU A 102 12.40 -23.86 8.35
C GLU A 102 11.80 -23.53 6.97
N GLY A 103 12.18 -22.40 6.37
CA GLY A 103 11.57 -21.93 5.13
C GLY A 103 10.20 -21.29 5.37
N TYR A 104 9.65 -20.65 4.33
CA TYR A 104 8.41 -19.88 4.46
C TYR A 104 7.54 -20.02 3.21
N TRP A 105 6.26 -19.75 3.40
CA TRP A 105 5.31 -19.67 2.30
C TRP A 105 5.38 -18.30 1.64
N SER A 106 5.31 -18.25 0.32
CA SER A 106 5.41 -17.01 -0.45
C SER A 106 4.56 -17.08 -1.71
N LEU A 107 4.04 -15.93 -2.15
CA LEU A 107 3.42 -15.80 -3.46
C LEU A 107 4.37 -15.03 -4.36
N ILE A 108 4.70 -15.57 -5.53
CA ILE A 108 5.45 -14.83 -6.54
C ILE A 108 4.51 -14.43 -7.64
N GLY A 109 4.32 -13.13 -7.83
CA GLY A 109 3.53 -12.61 -8.94
C GLY A 109 4.17 -13.03 -10.26
N ASP A 110 3.38 -13.55 -11.19
CA ASP A 110 3.86 -14.00 -12.51
C ASP A 110 3.12 -13.31 -13.67
N SER A 111 2.38 -12.24 -13.36
CA SER A 111 1.54 -11.52 -14.30
C SER A 111 1.52 -10.02 -14.02
N SER A 112 1.16 -9.24 -15.05
CA SER A 112 0.97 -7.79 -14.96
C SER A 112 2.21 -7.07 -14.38
N TRP A 113 2.00 -6.03 -13.58
CA TRP A 113 3.04 -5.31 -12.86
C TRP A 113 3.62 -6.09 -11.67
N LEU A 114 3.10 -7.28 -11.37
CA LEU A 114 3.51 -8.13 -10.26
C LEU A 114 4.58 -9.15 -10.65
N ALA A 115 4.92 -9.29 -11.93
CA ALA A 115 5.87 -10.28 -12.41
C ALA A 115 7.22 -10.22 -11.65
N GLY A 116 7.62 -11.35 -11.07
CA GLY A 116 8.83 -11.51 -10.27
C GLY A 116 8.77 -10.90 -8.86
N GLN A 117 7.66 -10.28 -8.47
CA GLN A 117 7.51 -9.71 -7.14
C GLN A 117 7.12 -10.79 -6.15
N GLU A 118 7.85 -10.87 -5.05
CA GLU A 118 7.63 -11.83 -3.98
C GLU A 118 6.78 -11.23 -2.85
N PHE A 119 5.82 -12.02 -2.37
CA PHE A 119 4.94 -11.71 -1.25
C PHE A 119 5.04 -12.82 -0.19
N PRO A 120 6.00 -12.72 0.75
CA PRO A 120 6.09 -13.63 1.87
C PRO A 120 4.79 -13.65 2.69
N LEU A 121 4.27 -14.84 2.93
CA LEU A 121 3.07 -15.10 3.72
C LEU A 121 3.47 -15.20 5.20
N LEU A 122 3.59 -14.04 5.85
CA LEU A 122 3.96 -13.98 7.26
C LEU A 122 2.70 -13.99 8.12
N PHE A 123 2.36 -15.17 8.61
CA PHE A 123 1.20 -15.36 9.47
C PHE A 123 1.48 -14.82 10.88
N SER A 124 0.54 -14.02 11.40
CA SER A 124 0.50 -13.65 12.82
C SER A 124 -0.13 -14.79 13.65
N GLU A 125 -0.28 -14.60 14.96
CA GLU A 125 -0.96 -15.56 15.86
C GLU A 125 -2.35 -15.98 15.36
N ALA A 126 -3.02 -15.12 14.59
CA ALA A 126 -4.31 -15.41 13.98
C ALA A 126 -4.25 -16.45 12.85
N ASN A 127 -3.06 -16.81 12.36
CA ASN A 127 -2.83 -17.75 11.25
C ASN A 127 -3.67 -17.46 10.00
N ARG A 128 -3.96 -16.18 9.73
CA ARG A 128 -4.80 -15.72 8.63
C ARG A 128 -4.21 -14.48 7.97
N LEU A 129 -4.27 -14.44 6.65
CA LEU A 129 -3.82 -13.33 5.81
C LEU A 129 -4.91 -12.96 4.82
N LEU A 130 -5.45 -11.76 4.96
CA LEU A 130 -6.46 -11.20 4.09
C LEU A 130 -5.81 -10.57 2.85
N LEU A 131 -6.32 -10.92 1.66
CA LEU A 131 -5.90 -10.42 0.36
C LEU A 131 -7.04 -9.64 -0.28
N GLY A 132 -6.75 -8.48 -0.86
CA GLY A 132 -7.75 -7.66 -1.53
C GLY A 132 -7.22 -6.29 -1.92
N ARG A 133 -8.09 -5.42 -2.46
CA ARG A 133 -7.74 -4.01 -2.72
C ARG A 133 -7.98 -3.10 -1.52
N GLY A 134 -8.61 -3.61 -0.46
CA GLY A 134 -8.91 -2.84 0.74
C GLY A 134 -7.63 -2.48 1.49
N LYS A 135 -7.53 -1.23 1.95
CA LYS A 135 -6.38 -0.73 2.72
C LYS A 135 -6.17 -1.49 4.04
N HIS A 136 -7.18 -2.23 4.50
CA HIS A 136 -7.17 -3.03 5.71
C HIS A 136 -6.74 -4.49 5.49
N CYS A 137 -6.49 -4.90 4.25
CA CYS A 137 -5.97 -6.24 3.96
C CYS A 137 -4.50 -6.38 4.38
N ASN A 138 -4.07 -7.59 4.72
CA ASN A 138 -2.67 -7.88 5.00
C ASN A 138 -1.81 -7.74 3.74
N ILE A 139 -2.31 -8.23 2.60
CA ILE A 139 -1.69 -8.05 1.28
C ILE A 139 -2.65 -7.26 0.39
N VAL A 140 -2.22 -6.04 0.03
CA VAL A 140 -3.03 -5.09 -0.71
C VAL A 140 -2.62 -5.07 -2.17
N PHE A 141 -3.54 -5.45 -3.06
CA PHE A 141 -3.39 -5.30 -4.50
C PHE A 141 -4.33 -4.19 -5.01
N PRO A 142 -3.83 -2.98 -5.24
CA PRO A 142 -4.65 -1.85 -5.66
C PRO A 142 -5.20 -2.08 -7.07
N GLY A 143 -6.27 -1.34 -7.39
CA GLY A 143 -6.98 -1.43 -8.66
C GLY A 143 -8.41 -1.95 -8.52
N THR A 144 -9.14 -2.00 -9.62
CA THR A 144 -10.56 -2.41 -9.65
C THR A 144 -10.76 -3.91 -9.75
N HIS A 145 -9.68 -4.65 -9.98
CA HIS A 145 -9.70 -6.07 -10.31
C HIS A 145 -9.96 -6.99 -9.10
N LEU A 146 -9.65 -6.53 -7.88
CA LEU A 146 -9.95 -7.30 -6.67
C LEU A 146 -11.07 -6.65 -5.85
N SER A 147 -11.83 -7.48 -5.12
CA SER A 147 -12.72 -7.01 -4.07
C SER A 147 -11.92 -6.35 -2.94
N ARG A 148 -12.59 -5.51 -2.14
CA ARG A 148 -11.97 -4.90 -0.96
C ARG A 148 -11.41 -5.97 -0.04
N GLU A 149 -12.18 -7.04 0.16
CA GLU A 149 -11.78 -8.30 0.76
C GLU A 149 -12.04 -9.36 -0.30
N HIS A 150 -11.00 -9.94 -0.88
CA HIS A 150 -11.15 -10.87 -2.00
C HIS A 150 -11.00 -12.31 -1.54
N ALA A 151 -9.90 -12.63 -0.87
CA ALA A 151 -9.63 -13.96 -0.38
C ALA A 151 -8.88 -13.89 0.95
N VAL A 152 -8.90 -14.98 1.70
CA VAL A 152 -8.07 -15.17 2.88
C VAL A 152 -7.22 -16.43 2.70
N ILE A 153 -5.94 -16.34 3.02
CA ILE A 153 -5.08 -17.51 3.18
C ILE A 153 -4.99 -17.82 4.67
N SER A 154 -5.20 -19.07 5.04
CA SER A 154 -5.09 -19.57 6.41
C SER A 154 -4.00 -20.61 6.52
N LYS A 155 -3.31 -20.67 7.66
CA LYS A 155 -2.27 -21.64 7.98
C LYS A 155 -2.77 -22.63 9.04
N GLN A 156 -2.56 -23.92 8.80
CA GLN A 156 -2.72 -24.98 9.80
C GLN A 156 -1.49 -25.89 9.76
N GLY A 157 -0.68 -25.84 10.82
CA GLY A 157 0.63 -26.49 10.85
C GLY A 157 1.52 -25.95 9.73
N ASP A 158 1.97 -26.84 8.85
CA ASP A 158 2.78 -26.49 7.67
C ASP A 158 1.97 -26.32 6.39
N THR A 159 0.66 -26.56 6.43
CA THR A 159 -0.21 -26.45 5.27
C THR A 159 -0.94 -25.11 5.25
N ILE A 160 -1.26 -24.65 4.05
CA ILE A 160 -2.03 -23.44 3.84
C ILE A 160 -3.24 -23.72 2.93
N ALA A 161 -4.29 -22.94 3.12
CA ALA A 161 -5.51 -23.00 2.32
C ALA A 161 -5.98 -21.59 1.98
N ILE A 162 -6.57 -21.42 0.79
CA ILE A 162 -7.20 -20.19 0.34
C ILE A 162 -8.72 -20.32 0.34
N GLU A 163 -9.40 -19.28 0.79
CA GLU A 163 -10.85 -19.16 0.82
C GLU A 163 -11.27 -17.85 0.12
N ASP A 164 -12.22 -17.94 -0.82
CA ASP A 164 -12.82 -16.79 -1.50
C ASP A 164 -13.87 -16.13 -0.60
N LEU A 165 -13.76 -14.82 -0.38
CA LEU A 165 -14.68 -14.06 0.48
C LEU A 165 -15.87 -13.51 -0.31
N LYS A 166 -16.45 -14.34 -1.17
CA LYS A 166 -17.51 -13.96 -2.12
C LYS A 166 -17.06 -12.79 -3.00
N SER A 167 -15.87 -12.93 -3.58
CA SER A 167 -15.30 -11.87 -4.40
C SER A 167 -16.08 -11.67 -5.70
N ALA A 168 -15.98 -10.48 -6.30
CA ALA A 168 -16.71 -10.17 -7.53
C ALA A 168 -16.21 -10.99 -8.73
N ASN A 169 -14.92 -11.29 -8.77
CA ASN A 169 -14.24 -11.93 -9.90
C ASN A 169 -13.75 -13.35 -9.60
N ALA A 170 -14.11 -13.88 -8.43
CA ALA A 170 -13.74 -15.21 -7.91
C ALA A 170 -12.24 -15.47 -7.73
N THR A 171 -11.95 -16.46 -6.89
CA THR A 171 -10.62 -17.02 -6.67
C THR A 171 -10.46 -18.32 -7.45
N TYR A 172 -9.29 -18.53 -8.04
CA TYR A 172 -8.94 -19.74 -8.79
C TYR A 172 -7.64 -20.35 -8.27
N VAL A 173 -7.60 -21.68 -8.22
CA VAL A 173 -6.39 -22.48 -7.96
C VAL A 173 -6.21 -23.43 -9.13
N ASN A 174 -5.05 -23.35 -9.81
CA ASN A 174 -4.75 -24.13 -11.02
C ASN A 174 -5.89 -24.06 -12.06
N ASP A 175 -6.32 -22.82 -12.35
CA ASP A 175 -7.40 -22.45 -13.27
C ASP A 175 -8.81 -22.96 -12.91
N LYS A 176 -8.99 -23.61 -11.76
CA LYS A 176 -10.30 -24.01 -11.24
C LYS A 176 -10.81 -22.98 -10.25
N ARG A 177 -12.06 -22.54 -10.43
CA ARG A 177 -12.74 -21.65 -9.46
C ARG A 177 -12.96 -22.40 -8.16
N VAL A 178 -12.63 -21.78 -7.03
CA VAL A 178 -12.76 -22.38 -5.70
C VAL A 178 -13.41 -21.41 -4.73
N ASP A 179 -14.24 -21.95 -3.83
CA ASP A 179 -14.72 -21.21 -2.66
C ASP A 179 -13.77 -21.43 -1.48
N THR A 180 -13.26 -22.65 -1.31
CA THR A 180 -12.16 -22.97 -0.40
C THR A 180 -11.32 -24.09 -0.99
N SER A 181 -9.99 -23.98 -0.92
CA SER A 181 -9.09 -25.02 -1.39
C SER A 181 -7.78 -25.03 -0.60
N PRO A 182 -7.24 -26.20 -0.23
CA PRO A 182 -5.84 -26.29 0.15
C PRO A 182 -4.96 -25.86 -1.02
N ILE A 183 -3.83 -25.22 -0.73
CA ILE A 183 -2.83 -24.79 -1.72
C ILE A 183 -1.46 -25.34 -1.34
N LYS A 184 -0.70 -25.77 -2.34
CA LYS A 184 0.60 -26.42 -2.19
C LYS A 184 1.67 -25.63 -2.92
N ALA A 185 2.93 -25.88 -2.58
CA ALA A 185 4.05 -25.30 -3.32
C ALA A 185 4.00 -25.76 -4.78
N GLY A 186 4.18 -24.83 -5.70
CA GLY A 186 4.03 -25.03 -7.15
C GLY A 186 2.62 -24.75 -7.69
N ASP A 187 1.60 -24.61 -6.84
CA ASP A 187 0.25 -24.24 -7.31
C ASP A 187 0.23 -22.80 -7.84
N ARG A 188 -0.64 -22.55 -8.81
CA ARG A 188 -0.93 -21.20 -9.29
C ARG A 188 -2.26 -20.72 -8.72
N ILE A 189 -2.23 -19.56 -8.06
CA ILE A 189 -3.42 -18.86 -7.56
C ILE A 189 -3.71 -17.70 -8.50
N ARG A 190 -4.97 -17.54 -8.90
CA ARG A 190 -5.42 -16.38 -9.68
C ARG A 190 -6.59 -15.67 -8.99
N LEU A 191 -6.41 -14.37 -8.78
CA LEU A 191 -7.40 -13.44 -8.24
C LEU A 191 -7.70 -12.42 -9.34
N ASP A 192 -8.78 -12.63 -10.09
CA ASP A 192 -9.08 -11.90 -11.33
C ASP A 192 -7.91 -11.94 -12.35
N VAL A 193 -7.27 -10.79 -12.60
CA VAL A 193 -6.13 -10.61 -13.51
C VAL A 193 -4.78 -10.84 -12.84
N TYR A 194 -4.74 -10.97 -11.51
CA TYR A 194 -3.50 -11.21 -10.78
C TYR A 194 -3.29 -12.70 -10.58
N SER A 195 -2.15 -13.20 -11.06
CA SER A 195 -1.72 -14.58 -10.95
C SER A 195 -0.41 -14.66 -10.16
N PHE A 196 -0.34 -15.68 -9.31
CA PHE A 196 0.74 -15.93 -8.37
C PHE A 196 1.14 -17.40 -8.37
N LEU A 197 2.44 -17.67 -8.40
CA LEU A 197 2.99 -18.98 -8.11
C LEU A 197 3.22 -19.12 -6.60
N VAL A 198 2.71 -20.19 -6.00
CA VAL A 198 2.88 -20.49 -4.58
C VAL A 198 4.23 -21.15 -4.35
N PHE A 199 5.03 -20.60 -3.46
CA PHE A 199 6.24 -21.20 -2.93
C PHE A 199 6.02 -21.58 -1.48
N GLY A 200 6.62 -22.70 -1.06
CA GLY A 200 6.50 -23.20 0.30
C GLY A 200 7.85 -23.53 0.91
N PRO A 201 7.86 -23.82 2.23
CA PRO A 201 9.05 -24.30 2.93
C PRO A 201 9.63 -25.53 2.21
N GLY A 202 10.96 -25.54 2.04
CA GLY A 202 11.69 -26.58 1.29
C GLY A 202 12.03 -26.23 -0.17
N ILE A 203 11.53 -25.13 -0.74
CA ILE A 203 11.95 -24.61 -2.05
C ILE A 203 12.82 -23.36 -1.84
N ALA A 204 14.14 -23.50 -2.00
CA ALA A 204 15.06 -22.36 -1.88
C ALA A 204 14.97 -21.46 -3.11
N LEU A 205 14.40 -20.25 -2.95
CA LEU A 205 14.54 -19.20 -3.94
C LEU A 205 16.01 -18.75 -3.97
N HIS A 206 16.65 -18.82 -5.14
CA HIS A 206 18.00 -18.28 -5.32
C HIS A 206 17.99 -16.80 -4.94
N LYS A 207 18.76 -16.45 -3.90
CA LYS A 207 18.92 -15.11 -3.27
C LYS A 207 19.55 -14.05 -4.19
N SER A 208 19.28 -14.09 -5.50
CA SER A 208 19.99 -13.30 -6.53
C SER A 208 19.24 -12.03 -6.97
N ALA A 209 18.08 -11.70 -6.39
CA ALA A 209 17.28 -10.56 -6.81
C ALA A 209 17.59 -9.22 -6.10
N THR A 210 18.49 -9.19 -5.12
CA THR A 210 18.84 -7.98 -4.36
C THR A 210 20.34 -7.73 -4.37
N ARG A 211 20.89 -7.40 -5.55
CA ARG A 211 22.16 -6.69 -5.61
C ARG A 211 21.95 -5.30 -4.99
N LYS A 212 22.47 -5.09 -3.77
CA LYS A 212 22.69 -3.75 -3.22
C LYS A 212 23.39 -2.90 -4.28
N VAL A 213 22.73 -1.87 -4.79
CA VAL A 213 23.42 -0.82 -5.55
C VAL A 213 24.29 -0.08 -4.53
N GLN A 214 25.56 -0.47 -4.48
CA GLN A 214 26.58 0.27 -3.77
C GLN A 214 26.63 1.66 -4.43
N ALA A 215 26.48 2.71 -3.62
CA ALA A 215 26.55 4.09 -4.10
C ALA A 215 27.86 4.29 -4.90
N PRO A 216 27.84 5.07 -5.99
CA PRO A 216 29.05 5.32 -6.78
C PRO A 216 30.15 5.87 -5.86
N PRO A 217 31.41 5.40 -5.99
CA PRO A 217 32.51 5.97 -5.24
C PRO A 217 32.64 7.45 -5.56
N GLN A 218 32.67 8.28 -4.53
CA GLN A 218 33.02 9.69 -4.64
C GLN A 218 34.47 9.79 -5.12
N SER A 219 34.68 10.04 -6.41
CA SER A 219 35.99 10.39 -6.94
C SER A 219 36.22 11.90 -6.82
N LEU A 220 36.94 12.25 -5.75
CA LEU A 220 38.07 13.19 -5.70
C LEU A 220 38.11 14.35 -6.71
N SER A 221 38.07 15.56 -6.13
CA SER A 221 38.64 16.80 -6.65
C SER A 221 40.03 16.59 -7.28
N GLY A 222 40.23 17.12 -8.49
CA GLY A 222 41.54 17.31 -9.10
C GLY A 222 41.45 18.23 -10.32
N ALA A 223 41.89 19.47 -10.16
CA ALA A 223 42.02 20.47 -11.23
C ALA A 223 42.98 20.01 -12.33
N THR A 224 42.67 20.29 -13.60
CA THR A 224 43.67 20.60 -14.63
C THR A 224 43.04 21.43 -15.77
N THR A 225 43.79 22.48 -16.11
CA THR A 225 43.71 23.49 -17.17
C THR A 225 43.19 23.07 -18.55
N ALA A 226 42.39 23.95 -19.16
CA ALA A 226 42.07 23.96 -20.59
C ALA A 226 43.05 24.88 -21.36
N PRO A 227 43.50 24.52 -22.58
CA PRO A 227 44.01 25.48 -23.54
C PRO A 227 42.94 25.88 -24.56
N ALA A 228 42.93 27.18 -24.84
CA ALA A 228 42.12 27.83 -25.86
C ALA A 228 42.49 27.38 -27.28
N THR A 229 41.48 27.27 -28.16
CA THR A 229 41.69 27.38 -29.60
C THR A 229 40.74 28.42 -30.18
N LYS A 230 41.33 29.40 -30.86
CA LYS A 230 40.70 30.49 -31.61
C LYS A 230 40.09 29.96 -32.89
N GLU A 231 38.91 30.44 -33.26
CA GLU A 231 38.57 30.65 -34.67
C GLU A 231 37.93 32.02 -34.87
N GLN A 232 38.60 32.82 -35.71
CA GLN A 232 38.14 34.07 -36.28
C GLN A 232 37.71 33.79 -37.73
N GLY A 233 36.57 34.36 -38.15
CA GLY A 233 36.17 34.34 -39.55
C GLY A 233 34.92 35.19 -39.80
N LYS A 234 35.13 36.48 -40.06
CA LYS A 234 34.11 37.49 -40.38
C LYS A 234 33.64 37.35 -41.83
N THR A 235 32.37 37.65 -42.11
CA THR A 235 32.00 38.73 -43.05
C THR A 235 30.53 39.13 -42.89
N ALA A 236 30.30 40.44 -42.94
CA ALA A 236 29.02 41.13 -42.76
C ALA A 236 28.65 41.87 -44.03
N VAL A 237 27.36 41.98 -44.40
CA VAL A 237 26.85 43.11 -45.20
C VAL A 237 25.38 43.45 -44.85
N LYS A 238 25.25 44.62 -44.21
CA LYS A 238 24.28 45.75 -44.33
C LYS A 238 22.76 45.56 -44.49
N LYS A 239 22.05 46.23 -43.57
CA LYS A 239 20.70 46.85 -43.64
C LYS A 239 20.62 47.98 -44.71
N PRO A 240 19.43 48.39 -45.16
CA PRO A 240 18.82 49.59 -44.55
C PRO A 240 17.32 49.50 -44.26
N ALA A 241 16.87 50.47 -43.45
CA ALA A 241 15.53 50.63 -42.90
C ALA A 241 14.54 51.29 -43.86
N GLY A 242 13.24 51.03 -43.66
CA GLY A 242 12.14 51.76 -44.27
C GLY A 242 10.83 51.48 -43.53
N SER A 243 10.13 52.55 -43.15
CA SER A 243 9.09 52.62 -42.13
C SER A 243 7.65 52.46 -42.62
N ARG A 244 6.77 52.10 -41.67
CA ARG A 244 5.36 52.52 -41.46
C ARG A 244 4.18 51.75 -42.10
N GLN A 245 3.25 51.44 -41.18
CA GLN A 245 1.78 51.43 -41.25
C GLN A 245 1.00 50.11 -41.51
N ARG A 246 0.56 49.52 -40.40
CA ARG A 246 -0.84 49.40 -39.94
C ARG A 246 -1.84 48.69 -40.89
N LYS A 247 -2.25 47.48 -40.53
CA LYS A 247 -3.69 47.12 -40.42
C LYS A 247 -3.91 45.93 -39.50
N GLN A 248 -4.96 46.08 -38.70
CA GLN A 248 -5.45 45.16 -37.67
C GLN A 248 -6.23 43.99 -38.29
N SER A 249 -6.07 42.81 -37.71
CA SER A 249 -7.11 41.77 -37.62
C SER A 249 -6.79 40.90 -36.41
N LYS A 250 -7.30 41.24 -35.23
CA LYS A 250 -8.49 40.60 -34.62
C LYS A 250 -8.46 39.06 -34.74
N LEU A 251 -8.05 38.39 -33.67
CA LEU A 251 -8.69 37.16 -33.18
C LEU A 251 -8.52 37.12 -31.67
N ALA A 252 -9.62 37.47 -31.01
CA ALA A 252 -9.76 37.54 -29.57
C ALA A 252 -9.95 36.15 -28.95
N ALA A 253 -9.60 36.10 -27.67
CA ALA A 253 -9.77 35.05 -26.69
C ALA A 253 -11.00 34.14 -26.93
N ARG A 254 -10.78 32.83 -26.88
CA ARG A 254 -11.84 31.84 -26.72
C ARG A 254 -11.92 31.49 -25.24
N GLU A 255 -12.96 32.02 -24.61
CA GLU A 255 -13.34 31.76 -23.23
C GLU A 255 -13.68 30.27 -23.01
N LYS A 256 -13.39 29.81 -21.79
CA LYS A 256 -13.72 28.46 -21.28
C LYS A 256 -15.24 28.33 -21.13
N PRO A 257 -15.86 27.20 -21.53
CA PRO A 257 -17.28 26.98 -21.25
C PRO A 257 -17.48 26.70 -19.75
N ALA A 258 -18.34 27.50 -19.13
CA ALA A 258 -18.88 27.31 -17.79
C ALA A 258 -19.66 25.99 -17.72
N TYR A 259 -19.26 25.12 -16.79
CA TYR A 259 -20.02 23.92 -16.44
C TYR A 259 -21.28 24.36 -15.69
N ARG A 260 -22.42 24.18 -16.35
CA ARG A 260 -23.76 24.53 -15.86
C ARG A 260 -24.14 23.53 -14.77
N GLU A 261 -24.23 24.03 -13.54
CA GLU A 261 -24.78 23.37 -12.37
C GLU A 261 -26.22 22.90 -12.68
N LYS A 262 -26.44 21.59 -12.76
CA LYS A 262 -27.79 21.02 -12.84
C LYS A 262 -28.35 20.93 -11.43
N ALA A 263 -29.49 21.60 -11.25
CA ALA A 263 -30.31 21.63 -10.05
C ALA A 263 -30.56 20.21 -9.49
N VAL A 264 -30.25 20.05 -8.21
CA VAL A 264 -30.60 18.91 -7.38
C VAL A 264 -32.10 18.98 -7.08
N LEU A 265 -32.87 17.97 -7.52
CA LEU A 265 -34.25 17.79 -7.10
C LEU A 265 -34.27 17.30 -5.64
N PRO A 266 -35.21 17.79 -4.80
CA PRO A 266 -35.29 17.38 -3.40
C PRO A 266 -35.77 15.93 -3.26
N VAL A 267 -34.99 15.11 -2.55
CA VAL A 267 -35.36 13.75 -2.17
C VAL A 267 -36.45 13.82 -1.08
N PRO A 268 -37.53 13.01 -1.12
CA PRO A 268 -38.56 13.01 -0.09
C PRO A 268 -38.01 12.52 1.25
N ARG A 269 -38.41 13.18 2.33
CA ARG A 269 -38.17 12.71 3.70
C ARG A 269 -39.06 11.49 3.97
N ASP A 270 -38.45 10.31 4.04
CA ASP A 270 -39.12 9.17 4.66
C ASP A 270 -39.15 9.37 6.18
N GLN A 271 -40.38 9.52 6.67
CA GLN A 271 -40.74 9.45 8.07
C GLN A 271 -40.95 7.98 8.45
N ASN A 272 -40.48 7.60 9.65
CA ASN A 272 -40.85 6.40 10.39
C ASN A 272 -40.49 5.03 9.81
N LEU A 273 -39.40 4.46 10.33
CA LEU A 273 -39.39 3.06 10.78
C LEU A 273 -38.75 3.00 12.18
N LYS A 274 -39.60 2.88 13.19
CA LYS A 274 -39.26 2.51 14.56
C LYS A 274 -38.78 1.05 14.56
N GLN A 275 -37.50 0.81 14.84
CA GLN A 275 -36.98 -0.44 15.40
C GLN A 275 -35.76 -0.02 16.25
N GLY A 276 -35.71 -0.14 17.56
CA GLY A 276 -36.22 -1.19 18.43
C GLY A 276 -34.99 -1.64 19.23
N LYS A 277 -34.78 -1.05 20.41
CA LYS A 277 -33.74 -1.46 21.37
C LYS A 277 -34.00 -2.93 21.75
N LEU A 278 -33.36 -3.87 21.07
CA LEU A 278 -33.26 -5.26 21.49
C LEU A 278 -31.89 -5.48 22.11
N THR A 279 -31.75 -4.96 23.32
CA THR A 279 -30.65 -5.25 24.22
C THR A 279 -30.80 -6.68 24.75
N ASN A 280 -29.93 -7.58 24.30
CA ASN A 280 -29.25 -8.59 25.13
C ASN A 280 -30.04 -9.54 26.07
N TRP A 281 -31.30 -9.86 25.78
CA TRP A 281 -32.07 -10.85 26.58
C TRP A 281 -31.54 -12.30 26.48
N LEU A 282 -30.91 -12.67 25.36
CA LEU A 282 -30.28 -13.99 25.18
C LEU A 282 -29.10 -14.21 26.14
N LEU A 283 -28.33 -13.16 26.45
CA LEU A 283 -27.19 -13.22 27.37
C LEU A 283 -27.66 -13.34 28.83
N VAL A 284 -28.79 -12.72 29.18
CA VAL A 284 -29.41 -12.83 30.52
C VAL A 284 -29.98 -14.23 30.73
N LEU A 285 -30.69 -14.80 29.74
CA LEU A 285 -31.23 -16.16 29.85
C LEU A 285 -30.12 -17.22 29.94
N LEU A 286 -29.01 -17.03 29.22
CA LEU A 286 -27.85 -17.92 29.31
C LEU A 286 -27.19 -17.86 30.70
N LEU A 287 -27.03 -16.67 31.27
CA LEU A 287 -26.49 -16.50 32.63
C LEU A 287 -27.40 -17.11 33.70
N VAL A 288 -28.73 -16.92 33.60
CA VAL A 288 -29.69 -17.52 34.53
C VAL A 288 -29.69 -19.06 34.44
N SER A 289 -29.58 -19.62 33.23
CA SER A 289 -29.48 -21.07 33.04
C SER A 289 -28.19 -21.65 33.64
N ILE A 290 -27.06 -20.97 33.47
CA ILE A 290 -25.78 -21.40 34.05
C ILE A 290 -25.83 -21.34 35.59
N LEU A 291 -26.37 -20.26 36.16
CA LEU A 291 -26.54 -20.12 37.61
C LEU A 291 -27.46 -21.21 38.19
N LEU A 292 -28.58 -21.52 37.51
CA LEU A 292 -29.49 -22.58 37.95
C LEU A 292 -28.86 -23.97 37.85
N SER A 293 -28.02 -24.23 36.84
CA SER A 293 -27.31 -25.51 36.72
C SER A 293 -26.23 -25.69 37.79
N ILE A 294 -25.59 -24.61 38.26
CA ILE A 294 -24.58 -24.68 39.31
C ILE A 294 -25.25 -24.93 40.67
N THR A 295 -26.35 -24.23 40.98
CA THR A 295 -27.07 -24.44 42.24
C THR A 295 -27.68 -25.83 42.34
N LEU A 296 -28.20 -26.38 41.23
CA LEU A 296 -28.74 -27.75 41.23
C LEU A 296 -27.65 -28.82 41.44
N ARG A 297 -26.42 -28.59 40.95
CA ARG A 297 -25.29 -29.51 41.18
C ARG A 297 -24.77 -29.48 42.61
N VAL A 298 -24.83 -28.33 43.29
CA VAL A 298 -24.43 -28.19 44.70
C VAL A 298 -25.46 -28.79 45.65
N LEU A 299 -26.72 -28.89 45.26
CA LEU A 299 -27.79 -29.46 46.10
C LEU A 299 -27.88 -31.01 46.01
N ILE A 300 -27.21 -31.63 45.02
CA ILE A 300 -27.25 -33.08 44.76
C ILE A 300 -25.93 -33.78 45.18
N ALA A 301 -24.91 -33.01 45.60
CA ALA A 301 -23.65 -33.50 46.14
C ALA A 301 -23.59 -33.31 47.66
#